data_AF-A0A2G9Z1X5-F1
#
_entry.id   AF-A0A2G9Z1X5-F1
#
_cell.length_a   1.000
_cell.length_b   1.000
_cell.length_c   1.000
_cell.angle_alpha   90.00
_cell.angle_beta   90.00
_cell.angle_gamma   90.00
#
_symmetry.space_group_name_H-M   'P 1'
#
loop_
_entity.id
_entity.type
_entity.pdbx_description
1 polymer ?
#
loop_
_entity_poly.entity_id
_entity_poly.type
_entity_poly.pdbx_seq_one_letter_code
_entity_poly.pdbx_strand_id
1 'polypeptide(L)'
;YERTVGPLDNSYFGYFEDVDWSYRARIFGYKSFFCPSAVVYHDHSGTSKKLGYEWKYYLIHRNFLKTIIKNFQFKRMLFKGSWKTFELLNHFRKTNDNQRRYSIIKILVHITYSLPGLLKKRINIQFKRCVSDYECIKFSVGENSFFDAVNYEPILTLDTLGTMFARLDMIREFRDQEIGKITSRIAYLNERKMMIESSNWDIRTKNLIESLEKYIGSEYVEKFIDAVVVKKIWKK
;
A
#
# COMPACT_ATOMS: atom_id res chain seq x y z
N TYR A 1 -1.16 -26.04 1.89
CA TYR A 1 -1.59 -24.87 2.68
C TYR A 1 -3.10 -24.84 2.95
N GLU A 2 -3.97 -25.02 1.95
CA GLU A 2 -5.44 -24.92 2.15
C GLU A 2 -6.01 -25.88 3.20
N ARG A 3 -5.50 -27.11 3.28
CA ARG A 3 -5.91 -28.07 4.34
C ARG A 3 -5.54 -27.61 5.76
N THR A 4 -4.60 -26.70 5.90
CA THR A 4 -4.09 -26.25 7.22
C THR A 4 -4.56 -24.85 7.57
N VAL A 5 -4.38 -23.90 6.65
CA VAL A 5 -4.80 -22.49 6.83
C VAL A 5 -6.29 -22.31 6.57
N GLY A 6 -6.88 -23.11 5.68
CA GLY A 6 -8.22 -22.93 5.12
C GLY A 6 -8.20 -22.10 3.83
N PRO A 7 -9.31 -22.08 3.06
CA PRO A 7 -9.42 -21.29 1.84
C PRO A 7 -9.49 -19.78 2.12
N LEU A 8 -9.53 -18.97 1.06
CA LEU A 8 -9.94 -17.57 1.14
C LEU A 8 -11.37 -17.48 1.71
N ASP A 9 -11.66 -16.41 2.46
CA ASP A 9 -12.99 -16.22 3.03
C ASP A 9 -13.91 -15.56 2.00
N ASN A 10 -14.78 -16.35 1.36
CA ASN A 10 -15.71 -15.89 0.33
C ASN A 10 -16.60 -14.72 0.78
N SER A 11 -16.78 -14.48 2.08
CA SER A 11 -17.53 -13.32 2.57
C SER A 11 -16.83 -11.98 2.29
N TYR A 12 -15.57 -11.98 1.86
CA TYR A 12 -14.83 -10.78 1.49
C TYR A 12 -15.19 -10.31 0.08
N PHE A 13 -15.55 -11.22 -0.84
CA PHE A 13 -15.80 -10.98 -2.28
C PHE A 13 -14.58 -10.44 -3.05
N GLY A 14 -13.95 -9.36 -2.57
CA GLY A 14 -12.68 -8.82 -3.05
C GLY A 14 -12.16 -7.71 -2.13
N TYR A 15 -10.87 -7.40 -2.26
CA TYR A 15 -10.07 -6.62 -1.31
C TYR A 15 -9.95 -7.26 0.08
N PHE A 16 -8.71 -7.35 0.60
CA PHE A 16 -8.37 -7.88 1.91
C PHE A 16 -8.59 -9.39 2.13
N GLU A 17 -9.10 -10.14 1.15
CA GLU A 17 -9.21 -11.61 1.24
C GLU A 17 -7.83 -12.27 1.33
N ASP A 18 -6.90 -11.75 0.54
CA ASP A 18 -5.49 -12.10 0.50
C ASP A 18 -4.76 -11.69 1.79
N VAL A 19 -5.08 -10.51 2.31
CA VAL A 19 -4.57 -10.01 3.59
C VAL A 19 -5.07 -10.88 4.75
N ASP A 20 -6.37 -11.21 4.80
CA ASP A 20 -6.93 -12.11 5.81
C ASP A 20 -6.25 -13.49 5.78
N TRP A 21 -6.11 -14.06 4.60
CA TRP A 21 -5.50 -15.38 4.43
C TRP A 21 -4.02 -15.37 4.83
N SER A 22 -3.26 -14.38 4.37
CA SER A 22 -1.85 -14.20 4.70
C SER A 22 -1.65 -13.99 6.20
N TYR A 23 -2.54 -13.22 6.83
CA TYR A 23 -2.53 -13.01 8.27
C TYR A 23 -2.80 -14.32 9.02
N ARG A 24 -3.80 -15.12 8.60
CA ARG A 24 -4.08 -16.43 9.20
C ARG A 24 -2.91 -17.41 9.02
N ALA A 25 -2.31 -17.47 7.84
CA ALA A 25 -1.12 -18.27 7.61
C ALA A 25 0.00 -17.86 8.58
N ARG A 26 0.21 -16.54 8.74
CA ARG A 26 1.21 -16.03 9.67
C ARG A 26 0.90 -16.36 11.13
N ILE A 27 -0.36 -16.24 11.57
CA ILE A 27 -0.85 -16.65 12.89
C ILE A 27 -0.49 -18.13 13.16
N PHE A 28 -0.62 -18.99 12.16
CA PHE A 28 -0.33 -20.44 12.26
C PHE A 28 1.17 -20.77 12.12
N GLY A 29 2.06 -19.77 12.14
CA GLY A 29 3.50 -19.97 12.14
C GLY A 29 4.15 -20.02 10.76
N TYR A 30 3.39 -19.92 9.67
CA TYR A 30 3.96 -19.90 8.33
C TYR A 30 4.75 -18.60 8.07
N LYS A 31 5.76 -18.70 7.21
CA LYS A 31 6.56 -17.57 6.74
C LYS A 31 6.21 -17.30 5.29
N SER A 32 6.12 -16.02 4.94
CA SER A 32 6.03 -15.56 3.55
C SER A 32 7.41 -15.06 3.13
N PHE A 33 7.85 -15.47 1.95
CA PHE A 33 9.13 -15.07 1.37
C PHE A 33 8.88 -14.34 0.06
N PHE A 34 9.66 -13.29 -0.19
CA PHE A 34 9.70 -12.60 -1.46
C PHE A 34 10.75 -13.27 -2.35
N CYS A 35 10.40 -13.56 -3.61
CA CYS A 35 11.28 -14.17 -4.59
C CYS A 35 11.58 -13.15 -5.70
N PRO A 36 12.70 -12.41 -5.63
CA PRO A 36 13.00 -11.32 -6.57
C PRO A 36 13.16 -11.79 -8.03
N SER A 37 13.56 -13.05 -8.24
CA SER A 37 13.73 -13.63 -9.57
C SER A 37 12.41 -14.01 -10.26
N ALA A 38 11.30 -14.09 -9.53
CA ALA A 38 9.99 -14.38 -10.09
C ALA A 38 9.28 -13.08 -10.50
N VAL A 39 9.32 -12.77 -11.79
CA VAL A 39 8.75 -11.52 -12.35
C VAL A 39 7.33 -11.76 -12.89
N VAL A 40 6.38 -10.93 -12.46
CA VAL A 40 4.99 -10.93 -12.95
C VAL A 40 4.60 -9.50 -13.33
N TYR A 41 3.99 -9.35 -14.50
CA TYR A 41 3.44 -8.07 -14.96
C TYR A 41 1.98 -7.94 -14.53
N HIS A 42 1.64 -6.85 -13.84
CA HIS A 42 0.30 -6.59 -13.33
C HIS A 42 -0.20 -5.24 -13.83
N ASP A 43 -1.27 -5.24 -14.62
CA ASP A 43 -1.97 -4.01 -15.00
C ASP A 43 -2.78 -3.48 -13.82
N HIS A 44 -2.32 -2.36 -13.25
CA HIS A 44 -2.87 -1.82 -12.03
C HIS A 44 -4.37 -1.47 -12.19
N SER A 45 -5.19 -2.08 -11.32
CA SER A 45 -6.66 -2.02 -11.31
C SER A 45 -7.37 -2.26 -12.65
N GLY A 46 -6.84 -3.11 -13.54
CA GLY A 46 -7.50 -3.41 -14.82
C GLY A 46 -9.00 -3.72 -14.70
N THR A 47 -9.40 -4.56 -13.73
CA THR A 47 -10.81 -4.87 -13.44
C THR A 47 -11.49 -3.82 -12.56
N SER A 48 -10.75 -3.29 -11.58
CA SER A 48 -11.31 -2.43 -10.52
C SER A 48 -11.45 -0.96 -10.90
N LYS A 49 -10.83 -0.49 -11.99
CA LYS A 49 -11.00 0.89 -12.53
C LYS A 49 -12.46 1.21 -12.83
N LYS A 50 -13.23 0.20 -13.27
CA LYS A 50 -14.67 0.34 -13.56
C LYS A 50 -15.55 0.32 -12.31
N LEU A 51 -15.00 -0.11 -11.17
CA LEU A 51 -15.71 -0.11 -9.90
C LEU A 51 -15.68 1.31 -9.33
N GLY A 52 -16.85 1.90 -9.10
CA GLY A 52 -16.95 3.23 -8.52
C GLY A 52 -16.19 3.37 -7.20
N TYR A 53 -15.59 4.53 -6.96
CA TYR A 53 -14.75 4.82 -5.80
C TYR A 53 -15.42 4.44 -4.46
N GLU A 54 -16.71 4.71 -4.32
CA GLU A 54 -17.49 4.37 -3.13
C GLU A 54 -17.68 2.87 -2.92
N TRP A 55 -17.78 2.08 -4.00
CA TRP A 55 -17.87 0.64 -3.90
C TRP A 55 -16.56 0.03 -3.37
N LYS A 56 -15.43 0.52 -3.88
CA LYS A 56 -14.09 0.14 -3.39
C LYS A 56 -13.92 0.55 -1.93
N TYR A 57 -14.32 1.76 -1.57
CA TYR A 57 -14.30 2.24 -0.18
C TYR A 57 -15.11 1.33 0.75
N TYR A 58 -16.34 0.98 0.36
CA TYR A 58 -17.19 0.05 1.11
C TYR A 58 -16.49 -1.30 1.35
N LEU A 59 -15.96 -1.94 0.29
CA LEU A 59 -15.32 -3.25 0.39
C LEU A 59 -14.07 -3.20 1.30
N ILE A 60 -13.18 -2.23 1.06
CA ILE A 60 -11.93 -2.09 1.81
C ILE A 60 -12.21 -1.89 3.30
N HIS A 61 -13.05 -0.93 3.68
CA HIS A 61 -13.26 -0.59 5.08
C HIS A 61 -14.06 -1.67 5.82
N ARG A 62 -15.06 -2.28 5.17
CA ARG A 62 -15.79 -3.43 5.72
C ARG A 62 -14.85 -4.62 5.94
N ASN A 63 -14.07 -4.98 4.93
CA ASN A 63 -13.21 -6.16 5.01
C ASN A 63 -12.05 -5.95 5.98
N PHE A 64 -11.54 -4.73 6.12
CA PHE A 64 -10.55 -4.41 7.16
C PHE A 64 -11.10 -4.65 8.58
N LEU A 65 -12.34 -4.21 8.88
CA LEU A 65 -12.99 -4.50 10.16
C LEU A 65 -13.19 -6.01 10.38
N LYS A 66 -13.59 -6.77 9.34
CA LYS A 66 -13.66 -8.24 9.43
C LYS A 66 -12.30 -8.84 9.78
N THR A 67 -11.22 -8.38 9.16
CA THR A 67 -9.86 -8.87 9.41
C THR A 67 -9.43 -8.57 10.84
N ILE A 68 -9.72 -7.37 11.36
CA ILE A 68 -9.46 -7.03 12.77
C ILE A 68 -10.21 -8.00 13.71
N ILE A 69 -11.52 -8.16 13.51
CA ILE A 69 -12.37 -9.00 14.37
C ILE A 69 -11.95 -10.47 14.33
N LYS A 70 -11.65 -11.01 13.14
CA LYS A 70 -11.26 -12.42 13.01
C LYS A 70 -9.86 -12.69 13.55
N ASN A 71 -8.90 -11.83 13.23
CA ASN A 71 -7.49 -12.20 13.28
C ASN A 71 -6.71 -11.56 14.43
N PHE A 72 -7.02 -10.37 14.92
CA PHE A 72 -6.17 -9.72 15.94
C PHE A 72 -6.35 -10.35 17.32
N GLN A 73 -5.35 -10.38 18.19
CA GLN A 73 -5.50 -10.73 19.61
C GLN A 73 -6.49 -9.78 20.29
N PHE A 74 -7.17 -10.25 21.34
CA PHE A 74 -8.34 -9.57 21.92
C PHE A 74 -8.12 -8.09 22.24
N LYS A 75 -7.02 -7.74 22.94
CA LYS A 75 -6.69 -6.35 23.28
C LYS A 75 -6.52 -5.47 22.04
N ARG A 76 -5.79 -5.95 21.02
CA ARG A 76 -5.55 -5.21 19.78
C ARG A 76 -6.81 -5.15 18.92
N MET A 77 -7.63 -6.20 18.91
CA MET A 77 -8.93 -6.22 18.25
C MET A 77 -9.83 -5.11 18.79
N LEU A 78 -9.97 -4.98 20.11
CA LEU A 78 -10.75 -3.90 20.72
C LEU A 78 -10.16 -2.54 20.38
N PHE A 79 -8.86 -2.34 20.61
CA PHE A 79 -8.22 -1.05 20.35
C PHE A 79 -8.33 -0.60 18.88
N LYS A 80 -7.92 -1.46 17.94
CA LYS A 80 -7.92 -1.15 16.50
C LYS A 80 -9.33 -1.14 15.91
N GLY A 81 -10.23 -1.99 16.40
CA GLY A 81 -11.64 -1.99 16.03
C GLY A 81 -12.31 -0.69 16.44
N SER A 82 -12.17 -0.28 17.71
CA SER A 82 -12.69 0.99 18.22
C SER A 82 -12.10 2.19 17.49
N TRP A 83 -10.79 2.21 17.27
CA TRP A 83 -10.13 3.27 16.50
C TRP A 83 -10.68 3.36 15.07
N LYS A 84 -10.82 2.24 14.36
CA LYS A 84 -11.33 2.23 12.99
C LYS A 84 -12.80 2.64 12.92
N THR A 85 -13.62 2.20 13.87
CA THR A 85 -15.02 2.65 13.97
C THR A 85 -15.09 4.15 14.23
N PHE A 86 -14.26 4.69 15.12
CA PHE A 86 -14.18 6.13 15.38
C PHE A 86 -13.72 6.92 14.15
N GLU A 87 -12.73 6.41 13.40
CA GLU A 87 -12.29 6.99 12.13
C GLU A 87 -13.46 7.08 11.12
N LEU A 88 -14.23 6.00 10.97
CA LEU A 88 -15.42 5.97 10.10
C LEU A 88 -16.48 6.98 10.56
N LEU A 89 -16.75 7.09 11.86
CA LEU A 89 -17.68 8.07 12.40
C LEU A 89 -17.21 9.51 12.17
N ASN A 90 -15.91 9.76 12.24
CA ASN A 90 -15.36 11.07 11.93
C ASN A 90 -15.45 11.39 10.44
N HIS A 91 -15.20 10.43 9.56
CA HIS A 91 -15.43 10.60 8.12
C HIS A 91 -16.90 10.88 7.82
N PHE A 92 -17.82 10.20 8.50
CA PHE A 92 -19.26 10.43 8.37
C PHE A 92 -19.64 11.87 8.74
N ARG A 93 -19.11 12.38 9.86
CA ARG A 93 -19.37 13.75 10.34
C ARG A 93 -18.79 14.82 9.42
N LYS A 94 -17.62 14.58 8.84
CA LYS A 94 -16.87 15.57 8.04
C LYS A 94 -17.27 15.63 6.57
N THR A 95 -17.75 14.53 6.00
CA THR A 95 -18.06 14.47 4.58
C THR A 95 -19.40 15.15 4.25
N ASN A 96 -19.45 15.85 3.13
CA ASN A 96 -20.69 16.38 2.52
C ASN A 96 -21.26 15.45 1.43
N ASP A 97 -20.56 14.37 1.09
CA ASP A 97 -21.01 13.40 0.09
C ASP A 97 -21.98 12.38 0.70
N ASN A 98 -23.21 12.39 0.20
CA ASN A 98 -24.28 11.47 0.61
C ASN A 98 -23.96 10.01 0.27
N GLN A 99 -23.26 9.74 -0.83
CA GLN A 99 -22.85 8.37 -1.18
C GLN A 99 -21.83 7.84 -0.16
N ARG A 100 -20.85 8.68 0.22
CA ARG A 100 -19.90 8.35 1.30
C ARG A 100 -20.59 8.09 2.63
N ARG A 101 -21.57 8.92 3.02
CA ARG A 101 -22.36 8.71 4.25
C ARG A 101 -23.11 7.38 4.22
N TYR A 102 -23.76 7.09 3.10
CA TYR A 102 -24.46 5.81 2.89
C TYR A 102 -23.50 4.62 2.99
N SER A 103 -22.33 4.68 2.32
CA SER A 103 -21.29 3.65 2.39
C SER A 103 -20.85 3.38 3.84
N ILE A 104 -20.65 4.42 4.65
CA ILE A 104 -20.24 4.29 6.05
C ILE A 104 -21.33 3.62 6.89
N ILE A 105 -22.59 4.05 6.77
CA ILE A 105 -23.71 3.41 7.47
C ILE A 105 -23.80 1.93 7.08
N LYS A 106 -23.70 1.64 5.77
CA LYS A 106 -23.73 0.28 5.24
C LYS A 106 -22.60 -0.59 5.79
N ILE A 107 -21.39 -0.04 5.97
CA ILE A 107 -20.27 -0.74 6.62
C ILE A 107 -20.64 -1.10 8.06
N LEU A 108 -21.11 -0.13 8.85
CA LEU A 108 -21.41 -0.32 10.28
C LEU A 108 -22.54 -1.35 10.48
N VAL A 109 -23.63 -1.24 9.72
CA VAL A 109 -24.75 -2.21 9.75
C VAL A 109 -24.27 -3.61 9.38
N HIS A 110 -23.46 -3.74 8.32
CA HIS A 110 -22.92 -5.04 7.90
C HIS A 110 -22.06 -5.68 8.99
N ILE A 111 -21.18 -4.90 9.62
CA ILE A 111 -20.30 -5.42 10.68
C ILE A 111 -21.12 -5.84 11.90
N THR A 112 -22.10 -5.05 12.32
CA THR A 112 -23.01 -5.43 13.42
C THR A 112 -23.74 -6.73 13.13
N TYR A 113 -24.34 -6.87 11.94
CA TYR A 113 -25.07 -8.08 11.56
C TYR A 113 -24.15 -9.31 11.44
N SER A 114 -22.96 -9.14 10.88
CA SER A 114 -22.02 -10.26 10.66
C SER A 114 -21.17 -10.61 11.89
N LEU A 115 -21.22 -9.82 12.96
CA LEU A 115 -20.37 -9.97 14.14
C LEU A 115 -20.43 -11.39 14.76
N PRO A 116 -21.59 -12.02 15.00
CA PRO A 116 -21.63 -13.37 15.57
C PRO A 116 -20.91 -14.41 14.70
N GLY A 117 -21.08 -14.33 13.37
CA GLY A 117 -20.40 -15.22 12.42
C GLY A 117 -18.88 -14.98 12.39
N LEU A 118 -18.44 -13.73 12.49
CA LEU A 118 -17.02 -13.38 12.58
C LEU A 118 -16.40 -13.90 13.89
N LEU A 119 -17.10 -13.77 15.01
CA LEU A 119 -16.66 -14.30 16.30
C LEU A 119 -16.59 -15.83 16.31
N LYS A 120 -17.53 -16.52 15.65
CA LYS A 120 -17.45 -17.98 15.46
C LYS A 120 -16.21 -18.38 14.67
N LYS A 121 -15.91 -17.69 13.56
CA LYS A 121 -14.68 -17.91 12.77
C LYS A 121 -13.41 -17.64 13.59
N ARG A 122 -13.43 -16.59 14.41
CA ARG A 122 -12.33 -16.19 15.29
C ARG A 122 -11.91 -17.30 16.25
N ILE A 123 -12.84 -18.07 16.81
CA ILE A 123 -12.53 -19.12 17.81
C ILE A 123 -11.44 -20.07 17.28
N ASN A 124 -11.65 -20.64 16.09
CA ASN A 124 -10.68 -21.56 15.47
C ASN A 124 -9.34 -20.88 15.14
N ILE A 125 -9.38 -19.62 14.67
CA ILE A 125 -8.17 -18.86 14.32
C ILE A 125 -7.33 -18.59 15.57
N GLN A 126 -7.96 -18.16 16.67
CA GLN A 126 -7.25 -17.84 17.90
C GLN A 126 -6.79 -19.11 18.63
N PHE A 127 -7.55 -20.20 18.57
CA PHE A 127 -7.14 -21.50 19.13
C PHE A 127 -5.84 -22.02 18.49
N LYS A 128 -5.70 -21.85 17.17
CA LYS A 128 -4.51 -22.28 16.42
C LYS A 128 -3.37 -21.26 16.41
N ARG A 129 -3.47 -20.17 17.19
CA ARG A 129 -2.45 -19.10 17.15
C ARG A 129 -1.12 -19.58 17.72
N CYS A 130 -0.08 -19.45 16.91
CA CYS A 130 1.32 -19.65 17.30
C CYS A 130 2.11 -18.34 17.38
N VAL A 131 1.64 -17.29 16.70
CA VAL A 131 2.39 -16.04 16.51
C VAL A 131 1.61 -14.83 17.04
N SER A 132 2.31 -13.89 17.68
CA SER A 132 1.71 -12.66 18.21
C SER A 132 1.29 -11.70 17.09
N ASP A 133 0.39 -10.76 17.39
CA ASP A 133 0.02 -9.76 16.39
C ASP A 133 1.22 -8.90 15.95
N TYR A 134 2.15 -8.60 16.85
CA TYR A 134 3.37 -7.86 16.53
C TYR A 134 4.19 -8.61 15.47
N GLU A 135 4.45 -9.89 15.68
CA GLU A 135 5.19 -10.71 14.72
C GLU A 135 4.47 -10.89 13.38
N CYS A 136 3.13 -10.76 13.37
CA CYS A 136 2.36 -10.79 12.13
C CYS A 136 2.50 -9.49 11.32
N ILE A 137 2.72 -8.35 11.98
CA ILE A 137 2.60 -7.03 11.34
C ILE A 137 3.84 -6.13 11.55
N LYS A 138 4.94 -6.63 12.10
CA LYS A 138 6.14 -5.82 12.38
C LYS A 138 6.74 -5.16 11.13
N PHE A 139 6.52 -5.76 9.96
CA PHE A 139 6.91 -5.20 8.66
C PHE A 139 5.76 -4.49 7.94
N SER A 140 4.62 -4.29 8.60
CA SER A 140 3.45 -3.59 8.03
C SER A 140 3.48 -2.09 8.31
N VAL A 141 4.56 -1.55 8.90
CA VAL A 141 4.77 -0.10 8.94
C VAL A 141 4.96 0.32 7.49
N GLY A 142 3.88 0.82 6.90
CA GLY A 142 3.84 1.17 5.49
C GLY A 142 4.77 2.34 5.19
N GLU A 143 5.28 2.36 3.98
CA GLU A 143 5.85 3.56 3.39
C GLU A 143 4.72 4.48 2.89
N ASN A 144 5.05 5.75 2.63
CA ASN A 144 4.10 6.68 2.03
C ASN A 144 3.61 6.15 0.67
N SER A 145 2.39 6.52 0.28
CA SER A 145 1.87 6.16 -1.04
C SER A 145 2.75 6.80 -2.11
N PHE A 146 3.19 6.00 -3.09
CA PHE A 146 3.88 6.48 -4.29
C PHE A 146 2.91 6.76 -5.45
N PHE A 147 1.61 6.72 -5.15
CA PHE A 147 0.54 6.75 -6.14
C PHE A 147 -0.61 7.61 -5.66
N ASP A 148 -1.07 8.51 -6.53
CA ASP A 148 -2.28 9.29 -6.34
C ASP A 148 -3.48 8.43 -6.74
N ALA A 149 -4.22 7.94 -5.74
CA ALA A 149 -5.38 7.08 -5.96
C ALA A 149 -6.58 7.82 -6.59
N VAL A 150 -6.59 9.16 -6.59
CA VAL A 150 -7.66 9.98 -7.17
C VAL A 150 -7.43 10.15 -8.66
N ASN A 151 -6.24 10.64 -9.04
CA ASN A 151 -5.89 10.87 -10.44
C ASN A 151 -5.39 9.60 -11.15
N TYR A 152 -5.10 8.55 -10.38
CA TYR A 152 -4.61 7.28 -10.87
C TYR A 152 -3.23 7.38 -11.53
N GLU A 153 -2.35 8.20 -10.96
CA GLU A 153 -1.03 8.54 -11.47
C GLU A 153 0.07 8.37 -10.40
N PRO A 154 1.33 8.10 -10.77
CA PRO A 154 2.43 8.08 -9.83
C PRO A 154 2.67 9.48 -9.23
N ILE A 155 3.06 9.52 -7.95
CA ILE A 155 3.47 10.77 -7.31
C ILE A 155 4.90 11.07 -7.75
N LEU A 156 5.06 12.08 -8.61
CA LEU A 156 6.34 12.41 -9.23
C LEU A 156 7.19 13.30 -8.30
N THR A 157 7.89 12.67 -7.36
CA THR A 157 8.82 13.34 -6.43
C THR A 157 10.17 12.64 -6.37
N LEU A 158 11.24 13.37 -6.01
CA LEU A 158 12.57 12.78 -5.80
C LEU A 158 12.56 11.69 -4.71
N ASP A 159 11.74 11.86 -3.68
CA ASP A 159 11.56 10.87 -2.62
C ASP A 159 10.97 9.56 -3.16
N THR A 160 9.92 9.67 -3.99
CA THR A 160 9.30 8.52 -4.66
C THR A 160 10.29 7.81 -5.57
N LEU A 161 10.96 8.58 -6.44
CA LEU A 161 11.93 8.03 -7.39
C LEU A 161 13.12 7.38 -6.67
N GLY A 162 13.65 8.03 -5.64
CA GLY A 162 14.76 7.52 -4.84
C GLY A 162 14.41 6.21 -4.14
N THR A 163 13.21 6.14 -3.57
CA THR A 163 12.72 4.91 -2.92
C THR A 163 12.51 3.77 -3.92
N MET A 164 11.98 4.07 -5.12
CA MET A 164 11.83 3.07 -6.19
C MET A 164 13.17 2.51 -6.63
N PHE A 165 14.18 3.36 -6.88
CA PHE A 165 15.51 2.90 -7.30
C PHE A 165 16.26 2.18 -6.18
N ALA A 166 16.15 2.63 -4.92
CA ALA A 166 16.73 1.91 -3.78
C ALA A 166 16.17 0.48 -3.63
N ARG A 167 14.87 0.30 -3.86
CA ARG A 167 14.24 -1.03 -3.88
C ARG A 167 14.71 -1.86 -5.07
N LEU A 168 14.83 -1.25 -6.24
CA LEU A 168 15.34 -1.94 -7.43
C LEU A 168 16.78 -2.39 -7.22
N ASP A 169 17.62 -1.58 -6.56
CA ASP A 169 18.99 -1.93 -6.20
C ASP A 169 19.02 -3.14 -5.26
N MET A 170 18.18 -3.13 -4.23
CA MET A 170 18.03 -4.24 -3.29
C MET A 170 17.54 -5.53 -3.99
N ILE A 171 16.59 -5.43 -4.92
CA ILE A 171 16.10 -6.56 -5.72
C ILE A 171 17.22 -7.13 -6.60
N ARG A 172 18.13 -6.29 -7.09
CA ARG A 172 19.33 -6.69 -7.85
C ARG A 172 20.54 -7.00 -6.97
N GLU A 173 20.33 -7.16 -5.65
CA GLU A 173 21.36 -7.50 -4.67
C GLU A 173 22.56 -6.54 -4.69
N PHE A 174 22.34 -5.25 -4.99
CA PHE A 174 23.39 -4.23 -5.09
C PHE A 174 24.49 -4.54 -6.13
N ARG A 175 24.18 -5.38 -7.12
CA ARG A 175 25.14 -5.79 -8.18
C ARG A 175 25.10 -4.86 -9.39
N ASP A 176 24.08 -4.02 -9.51
CA ASP A 176 23.93 -3.08 -10.62
C ASP A 176 24.51 -1.70 -10.25
N GLN A 177 25.74 -1.44 -10.71
CA GLN A 177 26.44 -0.20 -10.43
C GLN A 177 25.73 1.05 -11.00
N GLU A 178 24.97 0.93 -12.09
CA GLU A 178 24.20 2.06 -12.63
C GLU A 178 23.09 2.45 -11.66
N ILE A 179 22.33 1.47 -11.16
CA ILE A 179 21.27 1.71 -10.19
C ILE A 179 21.80 2.28 -8.88
N GLY A 180 22.93 1.78 -8.38
CA GLY A 180 23.57 2.33 -7.19
C GLY A 180 23.99 3.80 -7.36
N LYS A 181 24.48 4.18 -8.55
CA LYS A 181 24.81 5.58 -8.90
C LYS A 181 23.55 6.44 -8.98
N ILE A 182 22.49 5.96 -9.63
CA ILE A 182 21.19 6.65 -9.71
C ILE A 182 20.65 6.92 -8.30
N THR A 183 20.57 5.88 -7.46
CA THR A 183 20.05 5.93 -6.09
C THR A 183 20.81 6.96 -5.25
N SER A 184 22.14 6.89 -5.28
CA SER A 184 23.01 7.80 -4.52
C SER A 184 22.87 9.26 -4.99
N ARG A 185 22.73 9.47 -6.30
CA ARG A 185 22.55 10.83 -6.86
C ARG A 185 21.18 11.41 -6.53
N ILE A 186 20.11 10.61 -6.61
CA ILE A 186 18.77 11.05 -6.21
C ILE A 186 18.75 11.41 -4.72
N ALA A 187 19.35 10.58 -3.86
CA ALA A 187 19.45 10.88 -2.43
C ALA A 187 20.16 12.22 -2.16
N TYR A 188 21.29 12.46 -2.82
CA TYR A 188 22.01 13.72 -2.75
C TYR A 188 21.16 14.93 -3.17
N LEU A 189 20.40 14.81 -4.26
CA LEU A 189 19.52 15.89 -4.74
C LEU A 189 18.36 16.14 -3.78
N ASN A 190 17.80 15.08 -3.19
CA ASN A 190 16.70 15.15 -2.23
C ASN A 190 17.14 15.85 -0.93
N GLU A 191 18.29 15.47 -0.37
CA GLU A 191 18.84 16.08 0.85
C GLU A 191 19.08 17.59 0.71
N ARG A 192 19.60 18.01 -0.44
CA ARG A 192 19.94 19.42 -0.68
C ARG A 192 18.76 20.26 -1.16
N LYS A 193 17.58 19.65 -1.36
CA LYS A 193 16.39 20.29 -1.94
C LYS A 193 16.73 21.08 -3.22
N MET A 194 17.75 20.63 -3.96
CA MET A 194 18.32 21.44 -5.05
C MET A 194 17.31 21.51 -6.18
N MET A 195 17.02 22.74 -6.62
CA MET A 195 16.22 22.96 -7.81
C MET A 195 17.02 22.44 -9.01
N ILE A 196 16.44 21.49 -9.74
CA ILE A 196 16.99 21.00 -11.00
C ILE A 196 16.58 22.02 -12.08
N GLU A 197 17.07 23.27 -12.05
CA GLU A 197 16.79 24.21 -13.15
C GLU A 197 17.37 23.65 -14.45
N SER A 198 16.52 23.43 -15.45
CA SER A 198 16.87 22.76 -16.72
C SER A 198 18.00 23.45 -17.49
N SER A 199 18.18 24.75 -17.29
CA SER A 199 19.21 25.56 -17.95
C SER A 199 20.62 25.43 -17.35
N ASN A 200 20.79 24.84 -16.16
CA ASN A 200 22.06 24.83 -15.42
C ASN A 200 22.47 23.43 -14.88
N TRP A 201 22.13 22.35 -15.58
CA TRP A 201 22.52 21.01 -15.12
C TRP A 201 24.02 20.79 -15.20
N ASP A 202 24.61 20.49 -14.05
CA ASP A 202 25.96 19.93 -13.99
C ASP A 202 26.04 18.60 -14.76
N ILE A 203 27.25 18.19 -15.12
CA ILE A 203 27.49 16.94 -15.86
C ILE A 203 26.90 15.72 -15.14
N ARG A 204 26.83 15.74 -13.80
CA ARG A 204 26.33 14.61 -13.00
C ARG A 204 24.81 14.48 -13.09
N THR A 205 24.09 15.59 -13.21
CA THR A 205 22.64 15.62 -13.41
C THR A 205 22.28 15.21 -14.83
N LYS A 206 23.08 15.61 -15.84
CA LYS A 206 22.90 15.11 -17.22
C LYS A 206 23.06 13.60 -17.30
N ASN A 207 24.13 13.05 -16.73
CA ASN A 207 24.35 11.60 -16.68
C ASN A 207 23.25 10.85 -15.92
N LEU A 208 22.71 11.43 -14.84
CA LEU A 208 21.56 10.87 -14.13
C LEU A 208 20.36 10.76 -15.06
N ILE A 209 20.06 11.81 -15.81
CA ILE A 209 18.88 11.86 -16.68
C ILE A 209 19.00 10.85 -17.81
N GLU A 210 20.14 10.77 -18.49
CA GLU A 210 20.42 9.73 -19.48
C GLU A 210 20.25 8.32 -18.90
N SER A 211 20.74 8.12 -17.67
CA SER A 211 20.55 6.84 -16.97
C SER A 211 19.08 6.57 -16.68
N LEU A 212 18.32 7.55 -16.19
CA LEU A 212 16.88 7.40 -15.93
C LEU A 212 16.10 7.06 -17.20
N GLU A 213 16.41 7.70 -18.34
CA GLU A 213 15.75 7.43 -19.62
C GLU A 213 15.88 5.97 -20.04
N LYS A 214 17.04 5.35 -19.77
CA LYS A 214 17.27 3.93 -20.03
C LYS A 214 16.39 3.00 -19.18
N TYR A 215 16.05 3.39 -17.95
CA TYR A 215 15.30 2.53 -17.02
C TYR A 215 13.78 2.77 -17.04
N ILE A 216 13.35 4.02 -17.19
CA ILE A 216 11.93 4.40 -17.11
C ILE A 216 11.38 5.00 -18.40
N GLY A 217 12.22 5.25 -19.42
CA GLY A 217 11.83 5.83 -20.70
C GLY A 217 11.76 7.36 -20.69
N SER A 218 12.11 7.98 -21.83
CA SER A 218 12.19 9.44 -21.97
C SER A 218 10.88 10.16 -21.66
N GLU A 219 9.73 9.61 -22.05
CA GLU A 219 8.41 10.20 -21.76
C GLU A 219 8.17 10.37 -20.25
N TYR A 220 8.57 9.38 -19.43
CA TYR A 220 8.40 9.45 -17.98
C TYR A 220 9.44 10.35 -17.32
N VAL A 221 10.65 10.43 -17.87
CA VAL A 221 11.70 11.35 -17.41
C VAL A 221 11.28 12.79 -17.63
N GLU A 222 10.71 13.13 -18.80
CA GLU A 222 10.17 14.46 -19.09
C GLU A 222 9.05 14.83 -18.10
N LYS A 223 8.05 13.95 -17.92
CA LYS A 223 6.97 14.14 -16.94
C LYS A 223 7.51 14.37 -15.52
N PHE A 224 8.53 13.62 -15.13
CA PHE A 224 9.17 13.75 -13.82
C PHE A 224 9.89 15.10 -13.67
N ILE A 225 10.67 15.49 -14.67
CA ILE A 225 11.37 16.78 -14.70
C ILE A 225 10.36 17.91 -14.60
N ASP A 226 9.28 17.90 -15.38
CA ASP A 226 8.23 18.91 -15.30
C ASP A 226 7.60 19.00 -13.91
N ALA A 227 7.34 17.85 -13.28
CA ALA A 227 6.77 17.81 -11.94
C ALA A 227 7.71 18.37 -10.87
N VAL A 228 9.01 18.05 -10.95
CA VAL A 228 10.00 18.43 -9.93
C VAL A 228 10.55 19.84 -10.15
N VAL A 229 10.71 20.27 -11.41
CA VAL A 229 11.34 21.53 -11.81
C VAL A 229 10.32 22.64 -12.02
N VAL A 230 9.30 22.37 -12.85
CA VAL A 230 8.37 23.42 -13.32
C VAL A 230 7.26 23.67 -12.32
N LYS A 231 6.68 22.61 -11.72
CA LYS A 231 5.52 22.75 -10.83
C LYS A 231 5.85 23.23 -9.41
N LYS A 232 7.13 23.49 -9.06
CA LYS A 232 7.55 23.92 -7.70
C LYS A 232 6.89 23.09 -6.58
N ILE A 233 6.75 21.76 -6.73
CA ILE A 233 6.09 20.87 -5.73
C ILE A 233 7.01 20.61 -4.51
N TRP A 234 7.75 21.64 -4.11
CA TRP A 234 8.47 21.73 -2.83
C TRP A 234 7.87 22.82 -1.92
N LYS A 235 6.65 23.31 -2.22
CA LYS A 235 5.92 24.20 -1.30
C LYS A 235 5.08 23.40 -0.31
N LYS A 236 5.69 23.20 0.86
CA LYS A 236 5.18 22.76 2.17
C LYS A 236 4.83 21.29 2.34
#